data_AF-A0A1G9R0L4-F1
#
_entry.id   AF-A0A1G9R0L4-F1
#
_cell.length_a   1.000
_cell.length_b   1.000
_cell.length_c   1.000
_cell.angle_alpha   90.00
_cell.angle_beta   90.00
_cell.angle_gamma   90.00
#
_symmetry.space_group_name_H-M   'P 1'
#
loop_
_entity.id
_entity.type
_entity.pdbx_description
1 polymer ?
#
loop_
_entity_poly.entity_id
_entity_poly.type
_entity_poly.pdbx_seq_one_letter_code
_entity_poly.pdbx_strand_id
1 'polypeptide(L)' 'MWQRGLNWAAIILVGVFGVLWAGVVIYADHGSTFWMRVVQVVFGGALLGWAVQRAVWMVMQGVSDR' A
#
# COMPACT_ATOMS: atom_id res chain seq x y z
N MET A 1 -5.23 20.87 -9.91
CA MET A 1 -5.60 20.46 -8.53
C MET A 1 -6.28 19.09 -8.48
N TRP A 2 -7.22 18.78 -9.39
CA TRP A 2 -7.93 17.48 -9.45
C TRP A 2 -7.03 16.23 -9.53
N GLN A 3 -6.02 16.23 -10.41
CA GLN A 3 -5.07 15.11 -10.52
C GLN A 3 -4.29 14.84 -9.23
N ARG A 4 -3.95 15.90 -8.46
CA ARG A 4 -3.27 15.75 -7.17
C ARG A 4 -4.20 15.07 -6.14
N GLY A 5 -5.49 15.42 -6.15
CA GLY A 5 -6.51 14.75 -5.34
C GLY A 5 -6.67 13.28 -5.72
N LEU A 6 -6.75 12.96 -7.01
CA LEU A 6 -6.83 11.58 -7.50
C LEU A 6 -5.60 10.74 -7.13
N ASN A 7 -4.40 11.32 -7.23
CA ASN A 7 -3.17 10.63 -6.82
C ASN A 7 -3.19 10.31 -5.32
N TRP A 8 -3.67 11.24 -4.47
CA TRP A 8 -3.84 10.98 -3.04
C TRP A 8 -4.87 9.91 -2.76
N ALA A 9 -6.01 9.95 -3.46
CA ALA A 9 -7.04 8.92 -3.34
C ALA A 9 -6.50 7.53 -3.70
N ALA A 10 -5.71 7.42 -4.79
CA ALA A 10 -5.07 6.17 -5.18
C ALA A 10 -4.10 5.65 -4.13
N ILE A 11 -3.26 6.53 -3.55
CA ILE A 11 -2.33 6.16 -2.48
C ILE A 11 -3.07 5.63 -1.26
N ILE A 12 -4.12 6.34 -0.81
CA ILE A 12 -4.93 5.93 0.34
C ILE A 12 -5.60 4.59 0.07
N LEU A 13 -6.20 4.41 -1.10
CA LEU A 13 -6.94 3.21 -1.45
C LEU A 13 -6.01 1.99 -1.52
N VAL A 14 -4.84 2.12 -2.14
CA VAL A 14 -3.81 1.08 -2.17
C VAL A 14 -3.26 0.79 -0.76
N GLY A 15 -3.03 1.83 0.04
CA GLY A 15 -2.55 1.69 1.42
C GLY A 15 -3.54 0.93 2.30
N VAL A 16 -4.82 1.34 2.30
CA VAL A 16 -5.89 0.67 3.05
C VAL A 16 -6.05 -0.78 2.59
N PHE A 17 -6.06 -1.02 1.28
CA PHE A 17 -6.10 -2.38 0.74
C PHE A 17 -4.91 -3.22 1.19
N GLY A 18 -3.70 -2.67 1.19
CA GLY A 18 -2.50 -3.35 1.67
C GLY A 18 -2.58 -3.73 3.16
N VAL A 19 -3.12 -2.84 4.01
CA VAL A 19 -3.34 -3.13 5.44
C VAL A 19 -4.38 -4.22 5.62
N LEU A 20 -5.52 -4.14 4.91
CA LEU A 20 -6.56 -5.17 4.96
C LEU A 20 -6.04 -6.52 4.48
N TRP A 21 -5.23 -6.53 3.41
CA TRP A 21 -4.58 -7.72 2.90
C TRP A 21 -3.66 -8.36 3.94
N ALA A 22 -2.83 -7.57 4.61
CA ALA A 22 -2.00 -8.08 5.70
C ALA A 22 -2.85 -8.71 6.81
N GLY A 23 -3.99 -8.11 7.14
CA GLY A 23 -4.97 -8.70 8.06
C GLY A 23 -5.47 -10.07 7.60
N VAL A 24 -5.86 -10.21 6.33
CA VAL A 24 -6.30 -11.49 5.75
C VAL A 24 -5.20 -12.56 5.85
N VAL A 25 -3.97 -12.21 5.45
CA VAL A 25 -2.84 -13.15 5.47
C VAL A 25 -2.49 -13.62 6.88
N ILE A 26 -2.59 -12.73 7.88
CA ILE A 26 -2.26 -13.05 9.27
C ILE A 26 -3.38 -13.84 9.95
N TYR A 27 -4.64 -13.43 9.76
CA TYR A 27 -5.76 -13.91 10.58
C TYR A 27 -6.71 -14.88 9.87
N ALA A 28 -6.83 -14.82 8.54
CA ALA A 28 -7.81 -15.61 7.80
C ALA A 28 -7.18 -16.74 6.98
N ASP A 29 -5.95 -16.54 6.51
CA ASP A 29 -5.28 -17.55 5.72
C ASP A 29 -4.53 -18.56 6.60
N HIS A 30 -5.25 -19.59 7.08
CA HIS A 30 -4.66 -20.74 7.78
C HIS A 30 -4.38 -21.94 6.85
N GLY A 31 -4.97 -21.97 5.66
CA GLY A 31 -4.90 -23.09 4.72
C GLY A 31 -3.77 -23.03 3.69
N SER A 32 -3.17 -21.85 3.47
CA SER A 32 -2.10 -21.71 2.47
C SER A 32 -0.81 -22.42 2.82
N THR A 33 -0.20 -22.99 1.78
CA THR A 33 1.17 -23.53 1.82
C THR A 33 2.18 -22.43 2.13
N PHE A 34 3.34 -22.82 2.66
CA PHE A 34 4.40 -21.87 3.03
C PHE A 34 4.77 -20.91 1.89
N TRP A 35 4.98 -21.43 0.68
CA TRP A 35 5.33 -20.61 -0.49
C TRP A 35 4.21 -19.65 -0.89
N MET A 36 2.95 -20.05 -0.75
CA MET A 36 1.82 -19.16 -1.02
C MET A 36 1.79 -18.00 -0.03
N ARG A 37 2.05 -18.26 1.27
CA ARG A 37 2.16 -17.20 2.27
C ARG A 37 3.29 -16.22 1.97
N VAL A 38 4.46 -16.72 1.53
CA VAL A 38 5.58 -15.86 1.13
C VAL A 38 5.16 -14.92 0.01
N VAL A 39 4.50 -15.43 -1.03
CA VAL A 39 3.98 -14.60 -2.14
C VAL A 39 2.99 -13.55 -1.64
N GLN A 40 2.06 -13.93 -0.76
CA GLN A 40 1.08 -13.01 -0.22
C GLN A 40 1.70 -11.89 0.63
N VAL A 41 2.72 -12.22 1.44
CA VAL A 41 3.46 -11.25 2.25
C VAL A 41 4.25 -10.30 1.34
N VAL A 42 4.93 -10.83 0.32
CA VAL A 42 5.65 -10.00 -0.67
C VAL A 42 4.68 -9.07 -1.40
N PHE A 43 3.52 -9.58 -1.80
CA PHE A 43 2.48 -8.77 -2.46
C PHE A 43 1.98 -7.64 -1.55
N GLY A 44 1.60 -7.95 -0.31
CA GLY A 44 1.16 -6.94 0.66
C GLY A 44 2.24 -5.91 0.97
N GLY A 45 3.48 -6.37 1.16
CA GLY A 45 4.64 -5.52 1.40
C GLY A 45 4.92 -4.59 0.22
N ALA A 46 4.81 -5.07 -1.02
CA ALA A 46 4.98 -4.25 -2.21
C ALA A 46 3.92 -3.15 -2.31
N LEU A 47 2.65 -3.46 -2.01
CA LEU A 47 1.57 -2.48 -2.02
C LEU A 47 1.78 -1.39 -0.97
N LEU A 48 2.09 -1.78 0.27
CA LEU A 48 2.36 -0.86 1.36
C LEU A 48 3.60 -0.01 1.08
N GLY A 49 4.69 -0.64 0.63
CA GLY A 49 5.93 0.04 0.26
C GLY A 49 5.71 1.07 -0.84
N TRP A 50 4.99 0.70 -1.90
CA TRP A 50 4.64 1.62 -2.98
C TRP A 50 3.79 2.80 -2.49
N ALA A 51 2.77 2.54 -1.66
CA ALA A 51 1.89 3.57 -1.12
C ALA A 51 2.68 4.56 -0.25
N VAL A 52 3.55 4.06 0.64
CA VAL A 52 4.41 4.89 1.49
C VAL A 52 5.38 5.72 0.65
N GLN A 53 6.07 5.10 -0.31
CA GLN A 53 7.01 5.81 -1.19
C GLN A 53 6.31 6.94 -1.95
N ARG A 54 5.12 6.69 -2.50
CA ARG A 54 4.34 7.70 -3.22
C ARG A 54 3.83 8.81 -2.29
N ALA A 55 3.39 8.47 -1.08
CA ALA A 55 2.96 9.45 -0.09
C ALA A 55 4.11 10.40 0.26
N VAL A 56 5.30 9.86 0.54
CA VAL A 56 6.50 10.64 0.83
C VAL A 56 6.84 11.58 -0.32
N TRP A 57 6.84 11.08 -1.56
CA TRP A 57 7.12 11.91 -2.73
C TRP A 57 6.12 13.06 -2.89
N MET A 58 4.82 12.81 -2.70
CA MET A 58 3.77 13.82 -2.81
C MET A 58 3.83 14.88 -1.70
N VAL A 59 4.27 14.48 -0.49
CA VAL A 59 4.52 15.41 0.61
C VAL A 59 5.74 16.27 0.31
N MET A 60 6.86 15.67 -0.13
CA MET A 60 8.08 16.40 -0.47
C MET A 60 7.87 17.42 -1.60
N GLN A 61 7.11 17.08 -2.64
CA GLN A 61 6.73 18.03 -3.69
C GLN A 61 5.91 19.21 -3.14
N GLY A 62 4.98 18.95 -2.23
CA GLY A 62 4.21 20.01 -1.58
C GLY A 62 4.99 20.92 -0.63
N VAL A 63 6.16 20.48 -0.17
CA VAL A 63 7.10 21.31 0.59
C VAL A 63 7.95 22.16 -0.35
N SER A 64 8.40 21.63 -1.48
CA SER A 64 9.23 22.36 -2.46
C SER A 64 8.49 23.46 -3.22
N ASP A 65 7.15 23.39 -3.33
CA ASP A 65 6.32 24.37 -4.03
C ASP A 65 5.95 25.60 -3.17
N ARG A 66 6.41 25.69 -1.91
CA ARG A 66 6.15 26.81 -0.99
C ARG A 66 7.38 27.69 -0.81
#